data_AF-A0A0C5EGM0-F1
#
_entry.id   AF-A0A0C5EGM0-F1
#
_cell.length_a   1.000
_cell.length_b   1.000
_cell.length_c   1.000
_cell.angle_alpha   90.00
_cell.angle_beta   90.00
_cell.angle_gamma   90.00
#
_symmetry.space_group_name_H-M   'P 1'
#
loop_
_entity.id
_entity.type
_entity.pdbx_description
1 polymer ?
#
loop_
_entity_poly.entity_id
_entity_poly.type
_entity_poly.pdbx_seq_one_letter_code
_entity_poly.pdbx_strand_id
1 'polypeptide(L)' 'MLTCKEQVARASDYLDGQLNFRQRLIQRHHLLFCPKCRRFIRQMRLLQATLRKLPEPPVAGGEELAARLAAERNRNR' A
#
# COMPACT_ATOMS: atom_id res chain seq x y z
N MET A 1 16.94 20.22 1.80
CA MET A 1 16.15 19.66 2.91
C MET A 1 14.72 19.53 2.44
N LEU A 2 14.12 18.35 2.50
CA LEU A 2 12.67 18.21 2.27
C LEU A 2 11.93 18.88 3.43
N THR A 3 10.89 19.65 3.13
CA THR A 3 9.95 20.13 4.14
C THR A 3 9.08 18.98 4.64
N CYS A 4 8.53 19.11 5.85
CA CYS A 4 7.58 18.13 6.39
C CYS A 4 6.36 17.94 5.45
N LYS A 5 5.93 18.99 4.74
CA LYS A 5 4.82 18.94 3.79
C LYS A 5 5.15 18.07 2.57
N GLU A 6 6.33 18.28 1.97
CA GLU A 6 6.79 17.45 0.84
C GLU A 6 7.02 16.00 1.25
N GLN A 7 7.52 15.78 2.47
CA GLN A 7 7.69 14.44 3.03
C GLN A 7 6.34 13.71 3.19
N VAL A 8 5.30 14.40 3.65
CA VAL A 8 3.95 13.83 3.78
C VAL A 8 3.34 13.59 2.40
N ALA A 9 3.50 14.53 1.45
CA ALA A 9 3.00 14.36 0.08
C ALA A 9 3.58 13.12 -0.62
N ARG A 10 4.84 12.79 -0.35
CA ARG A 10 5.53 11.61 -0.90
C ARG A 10 5.49 10.39 0.02
N ALA A 11 4.73 10.43 1.11
CA ALA A 11 4.71 9.35 2.10
C ALA A 11 4.01 8.09 1.58
N SER A 12 2.99 8.24 0.72
CA SER A 12 2.31 7.08 0.11
C SER A 12 3.30 6.30 -0.75
N ASP A 13 3.94 6.94 -1.73
CA ASP A 13 4.93 6.30 -2.62
C ASP A 13 6.07 5.62 -1.84
N TYR A 14 6.45 6.20 -0.70
CA TYR A 14 7.46 5.60 0.18
C TYR A 14 6.97 4.36 0.90
N LEU A 15 5.73 4.37 1.41
CA LEU A 15 5.11 3.21 2.06
C LEU A 15 4.82 2.10 1.05
N ASP A 16 4.44 2.47 -0.17
CA ASP A 16 4.12 1.56 -1.27
C ASP A 16 5.38 1.06 -2.02
N GLY A 17 6.56 1.58 -1.65
CA GLY A 17 7.85 1.15 -2.19
C GLY A 17 8.15 1.64 -3.62
N GLN A 18 7.32 2.51 -4.18
CA GLN A 18 7.37 3.03 -5.56
C GLN A 18 8.49 4.05 -5.80
N LEU A 19 9.25 4.42 -4.76
CA LEU A 19 10.34 5.39 -4.87
C LEU A 19 11.67 4.78 -5.32
N ASN A 20 12.37 5.53 -6.18
CA ASN A 20 13.74 5.23 -6.59
C ASN A 20 14.71 5.24 -5.39
N PHE A 21 15.81 4.49 -5.48
CA PHE A 21 16.81 4.38 -4.39
C PHE A 21 17.26 5.73 -3.83
N ARG A 22 17.52 6.73 -4.69
CA ARG A 22 17.89 8.09 -4.28
C ARG A 22 16.80 8.78 -3.47
N GLN A 23 15.53 8.69 -3.91
CA GLN A 23 14.40 9.30 -3.22
C GLN A 23 14.14 8.64 -1.86
N ARG A 24 14.33 7.32 -1.77
CA ARG A 24 14.24 6.57 -0.52
C ARG A 24 15.28 7.03 0.51
N LEU A 25 16.51 7.31 0.08
CA LEU A 25 17.58 7.83 0.96
C LEU A 25 17.24 9.23 1.50
N ILE A 26 16.76 10.14 0.66
CA ILE A 26 16.40 11.50 1.07
C ILE A 26 15.25 11.49 2.08
N GLN A 27 14.24 10.64 1.87
CA GLN A 27 13.16 10.48 2.85
C GLN A 27 13.66 9.88 4.17
N ARG A 28 14.50 8.84 4.11
CA ARG A 28 15.08 8.22 5.30
C ARG A 28 15.91 9.23 6.10
N HIS A 29 16.68 10.07 5.42
CA HIS A 29 17.40 11.18 6.02
C HIS A 29 16.45 12.11 6.78
N HIS A 30 15.37 12.59 6.15
CA HIS A 30 14.41 13.47 6.84
C HIS A 30 13.77 12.81 8.08
N LEU A 31 13.42 11.52 8.00
CA LEU A 31 12.85 10.76 9.12
C LEU A 31 13.81 10.56 10.30
N LEU A 32 15.13 10.63 10.07
CA LEU A 32 16.13 10.59 11.14
C LEU A 32 16.14 11.88 11.96
N PHE A 33 15.93 13.04 11.32
CA PHE A 33 15.98 14.35 11.98
C PHE A 33 14.61 14.85 12.46
N CYS A 34 13.50 14.42 11.86
CA CYS A 34 12.16 14.89 12.20
C CYS A 34 11.33 13.83 12.95
N PRO A 35 11.17 13.94 14.29
CA PRO A 35 10.41 12.97 15.07
C PRO A 35 8.90 12.98 14.76
N LYS A 36 8.35 14.13 14.33
CA LYS A 36 6.93 14.25 13.95
C LYS A 36 6.63 13.40 12.71
N CYS A 37 7.44 13.52 11.66
CA CYS A 37 7.31 12.70 10.46
C CYS A 37 7.56 11.21 10.74
N ARG A 38 8.50 10.89 11.64
CA ARG A 38 8.70 9.51 12.09
C ARG A 38 7.45 8.92 12.76
N ARG A 39 6.79 9.68 13.63
CA ARG A 39 5.53 9.27 14.27
C ARG A 39 4.42 9.06 13.23
N PHE A 40 4.28 9.98 12.29
CA PHE A 40 3.31 9.88 11.20
C PHE A 40 3.47 8.59 10.39
N ILE A 41 4.69 8.29 9.91
CA ILE A 41 4.96 7.06 9.16
C ILE A 41 4.67 5.81 9.98
N ARG A 42 4.97 5.81 11.28
CA ARG A 42 4.64 4.70 12.18
C ARG A 42 3.12 4.49 12.29
N GLN A 43 2.33 5.56 12.39
CA GLN A 43 0.87 5.49 12.44
C GLN A 43 0.29 4.96 11.12
N MET A 44 0.81 5.41 9.98
CA MET A 44 0.37 4.92 8.68
C MET A 44 0.67 3.43 8.49
N ARG A 45 1.85 2.95 8.92
CA ARG A 45 2.17 1.51 8.90
C ARG A 45 1.25 0.68 9.80
N LEU A 46 0.90 1.21 10.96
CA LEU A 46 -0.07 0.56 11.85
C LEU A 46 -1.43 0.44 11.17
N LEU A 47 -1.92 1.53 10.56
CA LEU A 47 -3.17 1.54 9.81
C LEU A 47 -3.16 0.50 8.69
N GLN A 48 -2.11 0.47 7.87
CA GLN A 48 -1.95 -0.54 6.80
C GLN A 48 -1.95 -1.97 7.35
N ALA A 49 -1.23 -2.22 8.45
CA ALA A 49 -1.20 -3.54 9.07
C ALA A 49 -2.56 -3.97 9.61
N THR A 50 -3.33 -3.04 10.17
CA THR A 50 -4.70 -3.30 10.63
C THR A 50 -5.64 -3.60 9.46
N LEU A 51 -5.57 -2.80 8.39
CA LEU A 51 -6.41 -3.00 7.20
C LEU A 51 -6.12 -4.35 6.52
N ARG A 52 -4.84 -4.76 6.44
CA ARG A 52 -4.46 -6.07 5.88
C ARG A 52 -4.93 -7.28 6.70
N LYS A 53 -5.28 -7.08 7.98
CA LYS A 53 -5.82 -8.14 8.85
C LYS A 53 -7.34 -8.21 8.81
N LEU A 54 -7.99 -7.24 8.18
CA LEU A 54 -9.44 -7.24 8.09
C LEU A 54 -9.87 -8.37 7.13
N PRO A 55 -10.85 -9.20 7.50
CA PRO A 55 -11.36 -10.22 6.60
C PRO A 55 -11.90 -9.55 5.34
N GLU A 56 -11.41 -9.98 4.18
CA GLU A 56 -11.98 -9.55 2.90
C GLU A 56 -13.40 -10.14 2.80
N PRO A 57 -14.43 -9.30 2.62
CA PRO A 57 -15.77 -9.82 2.43
C PRO A 57 -15.80 -10.67 1.16
N PRO A 58 -16.56 -11.79 1.15
CA PRO A 58 -16.71 -12.59 -0.05
C PRO A 58 -17.24 -11.70 -1.18
N VAL A 59 -16.62 -11.80 -2.36
CA VAL A 59 -17.10 -11.10 -3.55
C VAL A 59 -18.47 -11.66 -3.90
N ALA A 60 -19.51 -10.83 -3.82
CA ALA A 60 -20.87 -11.22 -4.17
C ALA A 60 -20.89 -11.77 -5.62
N GLY A 61 -21.36 -13.00 -5.78
CA GLY A 61 -21.40 -13.68 -7.08
C GLY A 61 -20.04 -14.19 -7.60
N GLY A 62 -18.98 -14.17 -6.79
CA GLY A 62 -17.65 -14.67 -7.19
C GLY A 62 -17.66 -16.15 -7.62
N GLU A 63 -18.37 -16.99 -6.86
CA GLU A 63 -18.56 -18.41 -7.17
C GLU A 63 -19.32 -18.62 -8.49
N GLU A 64 -20.37 -17.83 -8.74
CA GLU A 64 -21.16 -17.92 -9.97
C GLU A 64 -20.33 -17.50 -11.20
N LEU A 65 -19.55 -16.42 -11.07
CA LEU A 65 -18.63 -15.98 -12.12
C LEU A 65 -17.56 -17.06 -12.39
N ALA A 66 -16.97 -17.64 -11.34
CA ALA A 66 -15.97 -18.70 -11.47
C ALA A 66 -16.54 -19.93 -12.19
N ALA A 67 -17.76 -20.35 -11.85
CA ALA A 67 -18.45 -21.46 -12.50
C ALA A 67 -18.70 -21.19 -14.00
N ARG A 68 -19.11 -19.97 -14.37
CA ARG A 68 -19.31 -19.56 -15.76
C ARG A 68 -18.01 -19.62 -16.58
N LEU A 69 -16.92 -19.07 -16.03
CA LEU A 69 -15.61 -19.08 -16.69
C LEU A 69 -15.07 -20.51 -16.87
N ALA A 70 -15.27 -21.39 -15.89
CA ALA A 70 -14.88 -22.80 -16.01
C ALA A 70 -15.67 -23.54 -17.11
N ALA A 71 -16.97 -23.27 -17.23
CA ALA A 71 -17.82 -23.86 -18.26
C ALA A 71 -17.45 -23.39 -19.68
N GLU A 72 -17.10 -22.11 -19.85
CA GLU A 72 -16.62 -21.58 -21.14
C GLU A 72 -15.28 -22.22 -21.55
N ARG A 73 -14.32 -22.34 -20.61
CA ARG A 73 -13.03 -22.96 -20.89
C ARG A 73 -13.15 -24.42 -21.36
N ASN A 74 -14.10 -25.17 -20.80
CA ASN A 74 -14.35 -26.56 -21.19
C ASN A 74 -15.08 -26.67 -22.54
N ARG A 75 -15.85 -25.66 -22.96
CA ARG A 75 -16.50 -25.62 -24.28
C ARG A 75 -15.54 -25.28 -25.42
N ASN A 76 -14.49 -24.51 -25.14
CA ASN A 76 -13.47 -24.12 -26.13
C ASN A 76 -12.29 -25.10 -26.22
N ARG A 77 -12.38 -26.27 -25.58
CA ARG A 77 -11.38 -27.34 -25.61
C ARG A 77 -11.94 -28.54 -26.35
#